data_AF-A0A969GYQ9-F1
#
_entry.id   AF-A0A969GYQ9-F1
#
_cell.length_a   1.000
_cell.length_b   1.000
_cell.length_c   1.000
_cell.angle_alpha   90.00
_cell.angle_beta   90.00
_cell.angle_gamma   90.00
#
_symmetry.space_group_name_H-M   'P 1'
#
loop_
_entity.id
_entity.type
_entity.pdbx_description
1 polymer ?
#
loop_
_entity_poly.entity_id
_entity_poly.type
_entity_poly.pdbx_seq_one_letter_code
_entity_poly.pdbx_strand_id
1 'polypeptide(L)' 'MTIDNAPDNAPSNSASRQEALAAIAAFGQSTVPSLWPHLDKQKLVAEMRSRV' A
#
# COMPACT_ATOMS: atom_id res chain seq x y z
N MET A 1 14.10 -13.91 34.23
CA MET A 1 13.02 -13.14 33.58
C MET A 1 13.70 -11.96 32.90
N THR A 2 14.08 -12.10 31.63
CA THR A 2 14.73 -11.01 30.88
C THR A 2 13.67 -10.38 30.01
N ILE A 3 13.36 -9.10 30.27
CA ILE A 3 12.54 -8.28 29.39
C ILE A 3 13.51 -7.75 28.33
N ASP A 4 13.48 -8.37 27.15
CA ASP A 4 14.18 -7.91 25.96
C ASP A 4 13.47 -6.65 25.44
N ASN A 5 13.93 -5.49 25.89
CA ASN A 5 13.51 -4.19 25.36
C ASN A 5 14.44 -3.84 24.18
N ALA A 6 14.16 -4.41 23.01
CA ALA A 6 14.79 -3.99 21.77
C ALA A 6 14.31 -2.57 21.39
N PRO A 7 15.21 -1.69 20.93
CA PRO A 7 14.82 -0.36 20.45
C PRO A 7 14.13 -0.49 19.08
N ASP A 8 12.83 -0.21 19.06
CA ASP A 8 12.07 0.27 17.91
C ASP A 8 12.77 1.50 17.33
N ASN A 9 13.62 1.31 16.32
CA ASN A 9 14.33 2.40 15.64
C ASN A 9 13.98 2.31 14.16
N ALA A 10 13.29 3.34 13.65
CA ALA A 10 12.55 3.36 12.41
C ALA A 10 13.43 3.53 11.13
N PRO A 11 13.48 2.50 10.28
CA PRO A 11 13.48 2.65 8.82
C PRO A 11 12.18 2.15 8.17
N SER A 12 11.26 1.58 8.97
CA SER A 12 10.06 0.88 8.51
C SER A 12 9.10 1.76 7.70
N ASN A 13 9.00 3.06 8.01
CA ASN A 13 7.97 3.92 7.41
C ASN A 13 8.20 4.16 5.90
N SER A 14 9.45 4.36 5.48
CA SER A 14 9.80 4.59 4.07
C SER A 14 9.72 3.31 3.24
N ALA A 15 10.17 2.18 3.81
CA ALA A 15 10.08 0.87 3.17
C ALA A 15 8.62 0.44 2.99
N SER A 16 7.78 0.58 4.04
CA SER A 16 6.34 0.32 3.96
C SER A 16 5.62 1.23 2.97
N ARG A 17 6.05 2.50 2.85
CA ARG A 17 5.51 3.42 1.84
C ARG A 17 5.84 2.99 0.41
N GLN A 18 7.08 2.56 0.17
CA GLN A 18 7.50 2.05 -1.15
C GLN A 18 6.76 0.76 -1.50
N GLU A 19 6.57 -0.14 -0.54
CA GLU A 19 5.78 -1.36 -0.71
C GLU A 19 4.32 -1.05 -1.06
N ALA A 20 3.70 -0.09 -0.35
CA ALA A 20 2.33 0.35 -0.63
C ALA A 20 2.20 0.94 -2.04
N LEU A 21 3.14 1.78 -2.48
CA LEU A 21 3.16 2.33 -3.84
C LEU A 21 3.31 1.24 -4.91
N ALA A 22 4.16 0.23 -4.67
CA ALA A 22 4.34 -0.90 -5.57
C ALA A 22 3.06 -1.75 -5.68
N ALA A 23 2.39 -2.02 -4.55
CA ALA A 23 1.13 -2.74 -4.52
C ALA A 23 0.01 -1.99 -5.26
N ILE A 24 -0.08 -0.67 -5.09
CA ILE A 24 -1.05 0.17 -5.81
C ILE A 24 -0.78 0.16 -7.32
N ALA A 25 0.48 0.19 -7.74
CA ALA A 25 0.85 0.10 -9.15
C ALA A 25 0.48 -1.26 -9.76
N ALA A 26 0.80 -2.36 -9.06
CA ALA A 26 0.42 -3.71 -9.47
C ALA A 26 -1.10 -3.88 -9.56
N PHE A 27 -1.84 -3.33 -8.58
CA PHE A 27 -3.30 -3.29 -8.64
C PHE A 27 -3.79 -2.55 -9.88
N GLY A 28 -3.26 -1.35 -10.18
CA GLY A 28 -3.62 -0.57 -11.36
C GLY A 28 -3.42 -1.30 -12.69
N GLN A 29 -2.35 -2.10 -12.81
CA GLN A 29 -2.04 -2.89 -14.01
C GLN A 29 -2.79 -4.23 -14.09
N SER A 30 -3.43 -4.68 -13.01
CA SER A 30 -4.18 -5.94 -12.99
C SER A 30 -5.25 -5.98 -14.09
N THR A 31 -5.23 -7.02 -14.93
CA THR A 31 -6.23 -7.27 -15.97
C THR A 31 -7.48 -7.96 -15.43
N VAL A 32 -7.51 -8.24 -14.12
CA VAL A 32 -8.65 -8.85 -13.44
C VAL A 32 -9.86 -7.92 -13.58
N PRO A 33 -11.02 -8.43 -14.03
CA PRO A 33 -12.21 -7.62 -14.17
C PRO A 33 -12.60 -7.01 -12.83
N SER A 34 -13.05 -5.74 -12.87
CA SER A 34 -13.52 -5.07 -11.65
C SER A 34 -14.75 -5.79 -11.12
N LEU A 35 -14.70 -6.22 -9.87
CA LEU A 35 -15.86 -6.74 -9.15
C LEU A 35 -16.84 -5.63 -8.75
N TRP A 36 -16.41 -4.37 -8.85
CA TRP A 36 -17.22 -3.20 -8.51
C TRP A 36 -17.66 -2.47 -9.79
N PRO A 37 -18.92 -2.62 -10.21
CA PRO A 37 -19.40 -2.11 -11.50
C PRO A 37 -19.49 -0.58 -11.57
N HIS A 38 -19.56 0.10 -10.42
CA HIS A 38 -19.64 1.57 -10.36
C HIS A 38 -18.33 2.23 -9.93
N LEU A 39 -17.28 1.43 -9.69
CA LEU A 39 -16.01 1.93 -9.23
C LEU A 39 -15.02 1.98 -10.38
N ASP A 40 -14.65 3.20 -10.76
CA ASP A 40 -13.58 3.39 -11.72
C ASP A 40 -12.24 3.07 -11.04
N LYS A 41 -11.58 2.03 -11.54
CA LYS A 41 -10.31 1.53 -11.00
C LYS A 41 -9.21 2.59 -11.04
N GLN A 42 -9.19 3.45 -12.05
CA GLN A 42 -8.18 4.51 -12.17
C GLN A 42 -8.40 5.60 -11.12
N LYS A 43 -9.65 5.99 -10.88
CA LYS A 43 -9.99 6.90 -9.78
C LYS A 43 -9.62 6.32 -8.42
N LEU A 44 -9.88 5.03 -8.19
CA LEU A 44 -9.50 4.35 -6.95
C LEU A 44 -7.97 4.36 -6.75
N VAL A 45 -7.20 4.03 -7.78
CA VAL A 45 -5.73 4.07 -7.73
C VAL A 45 -5.21 5.48 -7.45
N ALA A 46 -5.79 6.50 -8.08
CA ALA A 46 -5.41 7.89 -7.83
C ALA A 46 -5.67 8.30 -6.35
N GLU A 47 -6.83 7.94 -5.81
CA GLU A 47 -7.18 8.17 -4.41
C GLU A 47 -6.23 7.45 -3.44
N MET A 48 -5.87 6.20 -3.74
CA MET A 48 -4.91 5.43 -2.93
C MET A 48 -3.54 6.09 -2.90
N ARG A 49 -3.03 6.56 -4.05
CA ARG A 49 -1.73 7.26 -4.14
C ARG A 49 -1.71 8.58 -3.39
N SER A 50 -2.85 9.27 -3.28
CA SER A 50 -2.94 10.54 -2.53
C SER A 50 -2.89 10.35 -1.01
N ARG A 51 -3.09 9.12 -0.51
CA ARG A 51 -3.21 8.82 0.92
C ARG A 51 -1.98 8.09 1.51
N VAL A 52 -1.00 7.77 0.67
CA VAL A 52 0.28 7.10 0.99
C VAL A 52 1.42 8.11 1.06
#